data_AF-A0A960TE94-F1
#
_entry.id   AF-A0A960TE94-F1
#
_cell.length_a   1.000
_cell.length_b   1.000
_cell.length_c   1.000
_cell.angle_alpha   90.00
_cell.angle_beta   90.00
_cell.angle_gamma   90.00
#
_symmetry.space_group_name_H-M   'P 1'
#
loop_
_entity.id
_entity.type
_entity.pdbx_description
1 polymer ?
#
loop_
_entity_poly.entity_id
_entity_poly.type
_entity_poly.pdbx_seq_one_letter_code
_entity_poly.pdbx_strand_id
1 'polypeptide(L)'
;TEREIGLHYQIHRGIGVHQAKAMQAGKPFKVNIFVGGTPAMTLSAVMPLPEGMSELTFAGALAGHRIRMITFADHPAVYADADFCITGTVYPDRSLPEGPFGDHLGYYSLEHEFPVLRVNAVYHRKNAVWPFTVVGRPPQEDTIFGELIHELTGPMVPVSVPGLRSMHAVDQAGVHPLMLAIGEERYIPYEKDRIPAEILTVANAILGFGQASLAKYLWIAAYQDNPDLSTQRIQEFFDHMLRRVDWRRDVHFQTSTTMDTLDYSGVSINRGSRVVIAAAGMPRRELARKVPDVRLPDNIKDPAVIFPGLLSLKGPEFKNEADRVHIDNLCAVLSEQKGGLEGFPLIIVSDDSDFTSRNLDNFLWVTFTRSNPSHDIYGVDSFIEFKHWGCHGPLVIDARRKPHHAPPLEVEPEIMRRVDEMAAPGGPLHGII
;
A
#
# COMPACT_ATOMS: atom_id res chain seq x y z
N THR A 1 11.68 30.76 -15.41
CA THR A 1 12.88 30.12 -15.98
C THR A 1 12.51 28.71 -16.40
N GLU A 2 12.23 28.48 -17.68
CA GLU A 2 11.69 27.21 -18.22
C GLU A 2 12.77 26.12 -18.43
N ARG A 3 13.70 25.94 -17.48
CA ARG A 3 14.85 25.01 -17.64
C ARG A 3 15.06 24.09 -16.44
N GLU A 4 14.02 23.88 -15.64
CA GLU A 4 14.12 23.15 -14.37
C GLU A 4 12.93 22.21 -14.20
N ILE A 5 13.19 21.03 -13.65
CA ILE A 5 12.20 19.98 -13.39
C ILE A 5 12.47 19.43 -11.99
N GLY A 6 11.43 19.28 -11.16
CA GLY A 6 11.53 18.56 -9.88
C GLY A 6 11.68 17.06 -10.11
N LEU A 7 12.61 16.41 -9.42
CA LEU A 7 12.79 14.96 -9.47
C LEU A 7 12.30 14.32 -8.18
N HIS A 8 11.03 13.93 -8.18
CA HIS A 8 10.46 13.13 -7.11
C HIS A 8 10.86 11.66 -7.33
N TYR A 9 11.73 11.13 -6.48
CA TYR A 9 11.96 9.70 -6.38
C TYR A 9 11.77 9.23 -4.93
N GLN A 10 11.01 8.15 -4.77
CA GLN A 10 10.74 7.55 -3.46
C GLN A 10 11.99 6.91 -2.85
N ILE A 11 11.91 6.60 -1.55
CA ILE A 11 12.91 5.74 -0.90
C ILE A 11 12.98 4.35 -1.56
N HIS A 12 14.10 3.65 -1.36
CA HIS A 12 14.35 2.31 -1.95
C HIS A 12 14.35 2.24 -3.49
N ARG A 13 14.46 3.39 -4.19
CA ARG A 13 14.66 3.44 -5.65
C ARG A 13 16.15 3.54 -6.03
N GLY A 14 16.54 2.87 -7.12
CA GLY A 14 17.94 2.79 -7.56
C GLY A 14 18.62 4.13 -7.83
N ILE A 15 17.86 5.13 -8.31
CA ILE A 15 18.38 6.48 -8.59
C ILE A 15 19.04 7.12 -7.35
N GLY A 16 18.48 6.93 -6.15
CA GLY A 16 19.05 7.47 -4.92
C GLY A 16 20.45 6.93 -4.62
N VAL A 17 20.69 5.64 -4.88
CA VAL A 17 22.01 5.01 -4.72
C VAL A 17 23.02 5.60 -5.71
N HIS A 18 22.60 5.85 -6.95
CA HIS A 18 23.46 6.45 -7.97
C HIS A 18 23.79 7.92 -7.67
N GLN A 19 22.80 8.69 -7.22
CA GLN A 19 23.01 10.07 -6.81
C GLN A 19 23.98 10.16 -5.62
N ALA A 20 23.80 9.33 -4.59
CA ALA A 20 24.71 9.28 -3.45
C ALA A 20 26.17 9.01 -3.86
N LYS A 21 26.39 8.08 -4.80
CA LYS A 21 27.73 7.80 -5.37
C LYS A 21 28.30 9.01 -6.11
N ALA A 22 27.48 9.72 -6.89
CA ALA A 22 27.91 10.93 -7.60
C ALA A 22 28.29 12.06 -6.62
N MET A 23 27.50 12.24 -5.57
CA MET A 23 27.77 13.22 -4.50
C MET A 23 29.08 12.93 -3.77
N GLN A 24 29.30 11.67 -3.36
CA GLN A 24 30.56 11.25 -2.71
C GLN A 24 31.78 11.47 -3.61
N ALA A 25 31.62 11.32 -4.92
CA ALA A 25 32.67 11.57 -5.90
C ALA A 25 32.86 13.06 -6.25
N GLY A 26 32.03 13.97 -5.72
CA GLY A 26 32.03 15.39 -6.08
C GLY A 26 31.70 15.64 -7.57
N LYS A 27 30.96 14.72 -8.21
CA LYS A 27 30.63 14.77 -9.64
C LYS A 27 29.17 15.18 -9.85
N PRO A 28 28.85 16.00 -10.86
CA PRO A 28 27.47 16.27 -11.23
C PRO A 28 26.73 14.98 -11.60
N PHE A 29 25.51 14.81 -11.10
CA PHE A 29 24.69 13.64 -11.39
C PHE A 29 23.88 13.86 -12.68
N LYS A 30 24.33 13.26 -13.79
CA LYS A 30 23.73 13.42 -15.11
C LYS A 30 22.57 12.43 -15.29
N VAL A 31 21.41 12.91 -15.72
CA VAL A 31 20.18 12.13 -15.85
C VAL A 31 19.56 12.35 -17.24
N ASN A 32 19.04 11.27 -17.83
CA ASN A 32 18.16 11.32 -18.99
C ASN A 32 16.77 10.81 -18.58
N ILE A 33 15.72 11.53 -18.95
CA ILE A 33 14.32 11.11 -18.79
C ILE A 33 13.80 10.76 -20.19
N PHE A 34 13.37 9.52 -20.37
CA PHE A 34 12.77 9.06 -21.63
C PHE A 34 11.25 9.05 -21.48
N VAL A 35 10.55 9.61 -22.48
CA VAL A 35 9.09 9.61 -22.55
C VAL A 35 8.69 8.97 -23.87
N GLY A 36 7.74 8.02 -23.82
CA GLY A 36 7.29 7.25 -24.98
C GLY A 36 8.25 6.16 -25.44
N GLY A 37 8.11 5.76 -26.70
CA GLY A 37 8.78 4.62 -27.32
C GLY A 37 8.08 3.28 -27.13
N THR A 38 8.81 2.17 -27.29
CA THR A 38 8.19 0.82 -27.21
C THR A 38 7.75 0.46 -25.78
N PRO A 39 6.63 -0.26 -25.60
CA PRO A 39 6.09 -0.62 -24.28
C PRO A 39 7.05 -1.41 -23.38
N ALA A 40 7.98 -2.18 -23.97
CA ALA A 40 8.93 -3.01 -23.22
C ALA A 40 9.82 -2.20 -22.27
N MET A 41 10.18 -0.96 -22.65
CA MET A 41 10.97 -0.08 -21.79
C MET A 41 10.17 0.41 -20.58
N THR A 42 8.93 0.87 -20.81
CA THR A 42 8.04 1.33 -19.73
C THR A 42 7.74 0.20 -18.75
N LEU A 43 7.32 -0.97 -19.26
CA LEU A 43 7.04 -2.12 -18.42
C LEU A 43 8.29 -2.56 -17.64
N SER A 44 9.45 -2.61 -18.29
CA SER A 44 10.68 -2.99 -17.60
C SER A 44 11.12 -2.00 -16.52
N ALA A 45 10.81 -0.71 -16.66
CA ALA A 45 11.20 0.30 -15.69
C ALA A 45 10.39 0.23 -14.38
N VAL A 46 9.19 -0.36 -14.41
CA VAL A 46 8.33 -0.56 -13.23
C VAL A 46 8.53 -1.93 -12.57
N MET A 47 9.15 -2.89 -13.27
CA MET A 47 9.34 -4.25 -12.75
C MET A 47 10.22 -4.28 -11.49
N PRO A 48 9.84 -5.04 -10.45
CA PRO A 48 10.65 -5.24 -9.25
C PRO A 48 11.78 -6.24 -9.50
N LEU A 49 12.78 -5.85 -10.30
CA LEU A 49 13.90 -6.72 -10.66
C LEU A 49 14.91 -6.89 -9.50
N PRO A 50 15.63 -8.01 -9.44
CA PRO A 50 16.73 -8.19 -8.50
C PRO A 50 17.80 -7.10 -8.63
N GLU A 51 18.41 -6.71 -7.50
CA GLU A 51 19.49 -5.72 -7.52
C GLU A 51 20.66 -6.20 -8.42
N GLY A 52 21.15 -5.30 -9.26
CA GLY A 52 22.21 -5.58 -10.22
C GLY A 52 21.74 -6.18 -11.56
N MET A 53 20.47 -6.61 -11.66
CA MET A 53 19.86 -6.91 -12.95
C MET A 53 19.42 -5.60 -13.61
N SER A 54 19.94 -5.32 -14.80
CA SER A 54 19.54 -4.13 -15.53
C SER A 54 18.14 -4.28 -16.13
N GLU A 55 17.30 -3.27 -15.91
CA GLU A 55 16.02 -3.09 -16.58
C GLU A 55 16.20 -3.12 -18.11
N LEU A 56 17.30 -2.56 -18.63
CA LEU A 56 17.57 -2.62 -20.07
C LEU A 56 17.70 -4.05 -20.61
N THR A 57 18.30 -4.95 -19.83
CA THR A 57 18.43 -6.36 -20.19
C THR A 57 17.06 -7.04 -20.18
N PHE A 58 16.23 -6.75 -19.18
CA PHE A 58 14.88 -7.30 -19.09
C PHE A 58 13.98 -6.77 -20.22
N ALA A 59 14.02 -5.47 -20.51
CA ALA A 59 13.35 -4.87 -21.66
C ALA A 59 13.74 -5.55 -22.98
N GLY A 60 15.03 -5.88 -23.16
CA GLY A 60 15.48 -6.62 -24.35
C GLY A 60 14.98 -8.06 -24.42
N ALA A 61 14.87 -8.74 -23.28
CA ALA A 61 14.28 -10.07 -23.19
C ALA A 61 12.79 -10.05 -23.56
N LEU A 62 12.04 -9.07 -23.02
CA LEU A 62 10.64 -8.85 -23.36
C LEU A 62 10.45 -8.52 -24.85
N ALA A 63 11.30 -7.67 -25.41
CA ALA A 63 11.24 -7.26 -26.81
C ALA A 63 11.72 -8.36 -27.79
N GLY A 64 12.39 -9.40 -27.30
CA GLY A 64 13.00 -10.44 -28.15
C GLY A 64 14.24 -9.96 -28.93
N HIS A 65 14.72 -8.74 -28.68
CA HIS A 65 15.90 -8.17 -29.32
C HIS A 65 16.59 -7.15 -28.41
N ARG A 66 17.86 -6.82 -28.71
CA ARG A 66 18.58 -5.78 -27.95
C ARG A 66 17.89 -4.42 -28.13
N ILE A 67 17.71 -3.71 -27.03
CA ILE A 67 17.22 -2.34 -27.05
C ILE A 67 18.30 -1.43 -27.66
N ARG A 68 17.90 -0.61 -28.63
CA ARG A 68 18.81 0.28 -29.34
C ARG A 68 19.12 1.50 -28.47
N MET A 69 20.40 1.71 -28.19
CA MET A 69 20.89 2.81 -27.37
C MET A 69 21.88 3.67 -28.17
N ILE A 70 21.75 4.98 -28.07
CA ILE A 70 22.69 5.96 -28.64
C ILE A 70 23.68 6.32 -27.55
N THR A 71 24.95 6.02 -27.75
CA THR A 71 26.01 6.22 -26.76
C THR A 71 26.74 7.55 -26.98
N PHE A 72 27.06 8.23 -25.88
CA PHE A 72 27.86 9.45 -25.86
C PHE A 72 29.08 9.24 -24.98
N ALA A 73 30.16 10.01 -25.23
CA ALA A 73 31.36 9.97 -24.39
C ALA A 73 31.10 10.57 -22.99
N ASP A 74 30.34 11.68 -22.94
CA ASP A 74 30.18 12.49 -21.73
C ASP A 74 28.78 12.44 -21.11
N HIS A 75 27.85 11.64 -21.65
CA HIS A 75 26.48 11.56 -21.16
C HIS A 75 25.98 10.12 -21.09
N PRO A 76 24.98 9.82 -20.22
CA PRO A 76 24.32 8.53 -20.22
C PRO A 76 23.74 8.22 -21.61
N ALA A 77 23.70 6.93 -21.96
CA ALA A 77 23.13 6.51 -23.24
C ALA A 77 21.67 6.95 -23.36
N VAL A 78 21.23 7.23 -24.59
CA VAL A 78 19.85 7.65 -24.89
C VAL A 78 19.10 6.49 -25.54
N TYR A 79 17.90 6.21 -25.06
CA TYR A 79 17.02 5.21 -25.67
C TYR A 79 16.63 5.67 -27.08
N ALA A 80 17.09 4.94 -28.11
CA ALA A 80 16.94 5.36 -29.49
C ALA A 80 15.46 5.42 -29.92
N ASP A 81 14.61 4.62 -29.26
CA ASP A 81 13.18 4.51 -29.53
C ASP A 81 12.27 5.45 -28.74
N ALA A 82 12.82 6.30 -27.86
CA ALA A 82 12.05 7.29 -27.13
C ALA A 82 11.40 8.33 -28.06
N ASP A 83 10.18 8.77 -27.74
CA ASP A 83 9.52 9.89 -28.40
C ASP A 83 10.17 11.22 -27.99
N PHE A 84 10.47 11.36 -26.70
CA PHE A 84 11.21 12.49 -26.12
C PHE A 84 12.34 12.01 -25.21
N CYS A 85 13.45 12.74 -25.20
CA CYS A 85 14.53 12.58 -24.24
C CYS A 85 14.90 13.93 -23.64
N ILE A 86 14.65 14.10 -22.33
CA ILE A 86 15.06 15.27 -21.57
C ILE A 86 16.40 14.94 -20.90
N THR A 87 17.44 15.69 -21.21
CA THR A 87 18.76 15.51 -20.59
C THR A 87 19.00 16.63 -19.58
N GLY A 88 19.64 16.29 -18.46
CA GLY A 88 19.87 17.26 -17.41
C GLY A 88 20.93 16.86 -16.41
N THR A 89 21.16 17.76 -15.46
CA THR A 89 22.11 17.58 -14.36
C THR A 89 21.44 17.93 -13.03
N VAL A 90 21.53 17.01 -12.07
CA VAL A 90 21.11 17.21 -10.68
C VAL A 90 22.32 17.70 -9.89
N TYR A 91 22.12 18.79 -9.15
CA TYR A 91 23.15 19.37 -8.29
C TYR A 91 22.86 19.02 -6.82
N PRO A 92 23.88 18.68 -6.02
CA PRO A 92 23.72 18.15 -4.67
C PRO A 92 22.99 19.08 -3.70
N ASP A 93 23.21 20.39 -3.82
CA ASP A 93 22.79 21.37 -2.81
C ASP A 93 21.55 22.17 -3.24
N ARG A 94 20.69 21.57 -4.06
CA ARG A 94 19.48 22.26 -4.53
C ARG A 94 18.28 21.33 -4.60
N SER A 95 17.31 21.65 -3.76
CA SER A 95 15.95 21.16 -3.81
C SER A 95 14.97 22.31 -4.09
N LEU A 96 13.77 21.97 -4.53
CA LEU A 96 12.63 22.87 -4.57
C LEU A 96 11.37 22.13 -4.07
N PRO A 97 10.33 22.86 -3.64
CA PRO A 97 9.05 22.27 -3.31
C PRO A 97 8.40 21.58 -4.52
N GLU A 98 7.92 20.36 -4.33
CA GLU A 98 7.07 19.60 -5.25
C GLU A 98 5.75 19.26 -4.55
N GLY A 99 4.67 19.22 -5.32
CA GLY A 99 3.31 19.03 -4.81
C GLY A 99 2.58 20.34 -4.47
N PRO A 100 1.33 20.25 -3.98
CA PRO A 100 0.57 19.01 -3.81
C PRO A 100 0.21 18.36 -5.16
N PHE A 101 0.18 17.04 -5.21
CA PHE A 101 -0.13 16.25 -6.41
C PHE A 101 -1.10 15.13 -6.05
N GLY A 102 -1.99 14.71 -6.95
CA GLY A 102 -2.90 13.59 -6.68
C GLY A 102 -2.15 12.26 -6.73
N ASP A 103 -2.44 11.35 -5.80
CA ASP A 103 -1.69 10.11 -5.63
C ASP A 103 -2.54 8.85 -5.78
N HIS A 104 -1.89 7.73 -6.05
CA HIS A 104 -2.49 6.39 -6.18
C HIS A 104 -3.18 5.91 -4.89
N LEU A 105 -2.89 6.53 -3.74
CA LEU A 105 -3.62 6.28 -2.50
C LEU A 105 -5.04 6.88 -2.51
N GLY A 106 -5.40 7.71 -3.49
CA GLY A 106 -6.68 8.43 -3.50
C GLY A 106 -6.69 9.71 -2.65
N TYR A 107 -5.51 10.20 -2.28
CA TYR A 107 -5.31 11.46 -1.55
C TYR A 107 -4.30 12.32 -2.31
N TYR A 108 -4.25 13.61 -2.00
CA TYR A 108 -3.14 14.45 -2.42
C TYR A 108 -1.86 14.03 -1.67
N SER A 109 -0.69 14.15 -2.28
CA SER A 109 0.59 14.17 -1.58
C SER A 109 0.82 15.58 -1.04
N LEU A 110 1.51 15.70 0.10
CA LEU A 110 1.88 16.99 0.69
C LEU A 110 3.11 17.58 0.00
N GLU A 111 3.29 18.89 0.18
CA GLU A 111 4.46 19.59 -0.36
C GLU A 111 5.75 19.16 0.35
N HIS A 112 6.75 18.73 -0.41
CA HIS A 112 8.07 18.34 0.09
C HIS A 112 9.20 18.82 -0.81
N GLU A 113 10.39 18.96 -0.22
CA GLU A 113 11.61 19.34 -0.94
C GLU A 113 12.19 18.14 -1.69
N PHE A 114 12.30 18.25 -3.01
CA PHE A 114 12.93 17.24 -3.87
C PHE A 114 14.07 17.83 -4.71
N PRO A 115 15.05 17.01 -5.14
CA PRO A 115 16.14 17.47 -6.00
C PRO A 115 15.65 18.08 -7.31
N VAL A 116 16.37 19.08 -7.80
CA VAL A 116 16.04 19.73 -9.07
C VAL A 116 16.98 19.26 -10.18
N LEU A 117 16.39 18.82 -11.29
CA LEU A 117 17.08 18.63 -12.55
C LEU A 117 17.16 19.97 -13.29
N ARG A 118 18.37 20.45 -13.56
CA ARG A 118 18.58 21.50 -14.55
C ARG A 118 18.59 20.87 -15.94
N VAL A 119 17.66 21.28 -16.80
CA VAL A 119 17.54 20.78 -18.17
C VAL A 119 18.67 21.35 -19.03
N ASN A 120 19.42 20.46 -19.67
CA ASN A 120 20.47 20.78 -20.63
C ASN A 120 19.89 20.86 -22.05
N ALA A 121 19.11 19.86 -22.46
CA ALA A 121 18.47 19.79 -23.77
C ALA A 121 17.22 18.90 -23.75
N VAL A 122 16.32 19.12 -24.70
CA VAL A 122 15.17 18.25 -25.00
C VAL A 122 15.28 17.81 -26.45
N TYR A 123 15.35 16.50 -26.66
CA TYR A 123 15.34 15.87 -27.98
C TYR A 123 13.99 15.21 -28.22
N HIS A 124 13.52 15.20 -29.46
CA HIS A 124 12.29 14.49 -29.81
C HIS A 124 12.32 13.96 -31.25
N ARG A 125 11.49 12.95 -31.50
CA ARG A 125 11.25 12.43 -32.84
C ARG A 125 10.31 13.34 -33.63
N LYS A 126 10.32 13.22 -34.96
CA LYS A 126 9.29 13.85 -35.80
C LYS A 126 7.96 13.15 -35.50
N ASN A 127 6.90 13.93 -35.27
CA ASN A 127 5.57 13.44 -34.87
C ASN A 127 5.58 12.62 -33.57
N ALA A 128 6.44 12.99 -32.62
CA ALA A 128 6.53 12.35 -31.32
C ALA A 128 5.20 12.42 -30.54
N VAL A 129 4.87 11.35 -29.83
CA VAL A 129 3.68 11.25 -28.97
C VAL A 129 4.11 11.42 -27.51
N TRP A 130 3.36 12.22 -26.75
CA TRP A 130 3.57 12.37 -25.32
C TRP A 130 2.53 11.53 -24.55
N PRO A 131 2.86 10.29 -24.14
CA PRO A 131 2.00 9.55 -23.23
C PRO A 131 1.95 10.27 -21.88
N PHE A 132 0.75 10.32 -21.31
CA PHE A 132 0.50 10.80 -19.96
C PHE A 132 -0.52 9.89 -19.30
N THR A 133 -0.51 9.89 -17.97
CA THR A 133 -1.44 9.12 -17.15
C THR A 133 -1.97 10.00 -16.02
N VAL A 134 -3.02 9.53 -15.38
CA VAL A 134 -3.59 10.15 -14.19
C VAL A 134 -3.63 9.08 -13.11
N VAL A 135 -3.19 9.44 -11.91
CA VAL A 135 -3.25 8.58 -10.73
C VAL A 135 -4.33 9.09 -9.79
N GLY A 136 -4.87 8.19 -8.98
CA GLY A 136 -5.94 8.51 -8.06
C GLY A 136 -6.37 7.29 -7.28
N ARG A 137 -7.56 7.34 -6.67
CA ARG A 137 -8.08 6.17 -5.96
C ARG A 137 -8.20 5.00 -6.95
N PRO A 138 -7.68 3.80 -6.61
CA PRO A 138 -7.72 2.67 -7.53
C PRO A 138 -9.15 2.23 -7.85
N PRO A 139 -9.41 1.63 -9.03
CA PRO A 139 -8.41 1.24 -10.03
C PRO A 139 -8.00 2.39 -10.98
N GLN A 140 -6.73 2.43 -11.40
CA GLN A 140 -6.20 3.32 -12.44
C GLN A 140 -5.24 2.55 -13.37
N GLU A 141 -4.50 3.20 -14.27
CA GLU A 141 -3.58 2.51 -15.20
C GLU A 141 -2.50 1.69 -14.46
N ASP A 142 -2.01 2.21 -13.33
CA ASP A 142 -1.06 1.54 -12.45
C ASP A 142 -1.61 0.24 -11.85
N THR A 143 -2.92 0.13 -11.60
CA THR A 143 -3.57 -1.14 -11.21
C THR A 143 -3.33 -2.24 -12.25
N ILE A 144 -3.46 -1.92 -13.54
CA ILE A 144 -3.26 -2.88 -14.64
C ILE A 144 -1.79 -3.31 -14.73
N PHE A 145 -0.85 -2.37 -14.53
CA PHE A 145 0.56 -2.73 -14.40
C PHE A 145 0.81 -3.63 -13.19
N GLY A 146 0.18 -3.36 -12.04
CA GLY A 146 0.25 -4.18 -10.84
C GLY A 146 -0.21 -5.62 -11.06
N GLU A 147 -1.35 -5.82 -11.72
CA GLU A 147 -1.87 -7.14 -12.09
C GLU A 147 -0.89 -7.90 -12.99
N LEU A 148 -0.37 -7.25 -14.03
CA LEU A 148 0.59 -7.85 -14.95
C LEU A 148 1.90 -8.23 -14.24
N ILE A 149 2.42 -7.34 -13.39
CA ILE A 149 3.62 -7.62 -12.59
C ILE A 149 3.36 -8.82 -11.68
N HIS A 150 2.20 -8.90 -11.05
CA HIS A 150 1.84 -10.03 -10.18
C HIS A 150 1.79 -11.34 -10.98
N GLU A 151 1.17 -11.36 -12.16
CA GLU A 151 1.11 -12.53 -13.03
C GLU A 151 2.51 -13.01 -13.43
N LEU A 152 3.39 -12.07 -13.82
CA LEU A 152 4.76 -12.39 -14.25
C LEU A 152 5.66 -12.85 -13.11
N THR A 153 5.51 -12.26 -11.92
CA THR A 153 6.40 -12.51 -10.77
C THR A 153 5.89 -13.60 -9.82
N GLY A 154 4.60 -13.93 -9.86
CA GLY A 154 3.95 -14.91 -8.98
C GLY A 154 4.71 -16.23 -8.84
N PRO A 155 5.16 -16.88 -9.93
CA PRO A 155 5.93 -18.12 -9.86
C PRO A 155 7.29 -18.00 -9.14
N MET A 156 7.88 -16.80 -9.08
CA MET A 156 9.21 -16.56 -8.50
C MET A 156 9.17 -16.25 -7.00
N VAL A 157 8.02 -15.85 -6.47
CA VAL A 157 7.85 -15.49 -5.05
C VAL A 157 8.20 -16.67 -4.11
N PRO A 158 7.68 -17.89 -4.30
CA PRO A 158 8.01 -19.04 -3.44
C PRO A 158 9.49 -19.46 -3.50
N VAL A 159 10.17 -19.18 -4.61
CA VAL A 159 11.59 -19.51 -4.81
C VAL A 159 12.47 -18.57 -3.98
N SER A 160 12.03 -17.32 -3.81
CA SER A 160 12.83 -16.27 -3.16
C SER A 160 12.69 -16.31 -1.63
N VAL A 161 11.55 -16.78 -1.12
CA VAL A 161 11.29 -16.89 0.32
C VAL A 161 10.84 -18.31 0.66
N PRO A 162 11.72 -19.16 1.24
CA PRO A 162 11.37 -20.53 1.60
C PRO A 162 10.16 -20.60 2.52
N GLY A 163 9.14 -21.37 2.14
CA GLY A 163 7.91 -21.54 2.91
C GLY A 163 6.81 -20.52 2.59
N LEU A 164 7.07 -19.52 1.74
CA LEU A 164 6.04 -18.66 1.17
C LEU A 164 5.36 -19.36 0.00
N ARG A 165 4.02 -19.43 0.01
CA ARG A 165 3.22 -19.99 -1.10
C ARG A 165 2.68 -18.90 -2.01
N SER A 166 2.19 -17.81 -1.45
CA SER A 166 1.68 -16.67 -2.20
C SER A 166 1.73 -15.40 -1.36
N MET A 167 1.80 -14.25 -2.04
CA MET A 167 1.62 -12.93 -1.43
C MET A 167 0.84 -12.03 -2.38
N HIS A 168 0.09 -11.07 -1.84
CA HIS A 168 -0.71 -10.11 -2.60
C HIS A 168 -0.62 -8.75 -1.91
N ALA A 169 -0.04 -7.77 -2.60
CA ALA A 169 -0.12 -6.36 -2.24
C ALA A 169 -1.47 -5.83 -2.74
N VAL A 170 -2.33 -5.38 -1.82
CA VAL A 170 -3.74 -5.13 -2.13
C VAL A 170 -3.92 -3.73 -2.72
N ASP A 171 -4.25 -3.68 -4.01
CA ASP A 171 -4.37 -2.45 -4.77
C ASP A 171 -5.36 -1.45 -4.16
N GLN A 172 -6.56 -1.90 -3.78
CA GLN A 172 -7.62 -1.06 -3.18
C GLN A 172 -7.22 -0.44 -1.84
N ALA A 173 -6.16 -0.96 -1.20
CA ALA A 173 -5.58 -0.41 0.03
C ALA A 173 -4.39 0.53 -0.25
N GLY A 174 -4.12 0.88 -1.52
CA GLY A 174 -2.95 1.65 -1.93
C GLY A 174 -1.71 0.81 -2.24
N VAL A 175 -1.90 -0.45 -2.68
CA VAL A 175 -0.86 -1.44 -2.97
C VAL A 175 -0.06 -1.87 -1.72
N HIS A 176 0.86 -1.04 -1.26
CA HIS A 176 1.77 -1.40 -0.15
C HIS A 176 1.12 -1.43 1.24
N PRO A 177 0.16 -0.56 1.61
CA PRO A 177 -0.33 -0.50 2.99
C PRO A 177 -0.90 -1.82 3.53
N LEU A 178 -1.43 -2.69 2.66
CA LEU A 178 -1.91 -4.02 3.04
C LEU A 178 -1.26 -5.10 2.17
N MET A 179 -0.66 -6.08 2.84
CA MET A 179 -0.15 -7.31 2.24
C MET A 179 -0.83 -8.53 2.85
N LEU A 180 -1.33 -9.42 1.99
CA LEU A 180 -1.87 -10.72 2.36
C LEU A 180 -0.88 -11.81 1.92
N ALA A 181 -0.64 -12.80 2.76
CA ALA A 181 0.30 -13.88 2.46
C ALA A 181 -0.22 -15.24 2.94
N ILE A 182 0.23 -16.29 2.26
CA ILE A 182 0.04 -17.68 2.69
C ILE A 182 1.42 -18.30 2.85
N GLY A 183 1.75 -18.71 4.07
CA GLY A 183 2.99 -19.41 4.40
C GLY A 183 2.75 -20.85 4.82
N GLU A 184 3.81 -21.64 4.92
CA GLU A 184 3.75 -23.01 5.41
C GLU A 184 4.17 -23.11 6.88
N GLU A 185 3.49 -23.96 7.66
CA GLU A 185 3.89 -24.46 8.98
C GLU A 185 4.48 -25.87 8.88
N ARG A 186 5.79 -25.98 8.64
CA ARG A 186 6.51 -27.25 8.41
C ARG A 186 7.35 -27.69 9.60
N TYR A 187 7.70 -26.77 10.49
CA TYR A 187 8.58 -27.07 11.63
C TYR A 187 8.00 -28.15 12.56
N ILE A 188 6.66 -28.17 12.74
CA ILE A 188 5.98 -29.06 13.69
C ILE A 188 4.77 -29.73 13.03
N PRO A 189 4.97 -30.66 12.07
CA PRO A 189 3.88 -31.18 11.23
C PRO A 189 2.92 -32.12 11.99
N TYR A 190 3.30 -32.58 13.18
CA TYR A 190 2.51 -33.49 14.03
C TYR A 190 1.61 -32.76 15.04
N GLU A 191 1.77 -31.45 15.21
CA GLU A 191 0.95 -30.66 16.12
C GLU A 191 -0.41 -30.37 15.48
N LYS A 192 -1.49 -30.81 16.15
CA LYS A 192 -2.86 -30.64 15.66
C LYS A 192 -3.39 -29.24 15.94
N ASP A 193 -3.06 -28.69 17.11
CA ASP A 193 -3.42 -27.35 17.53
C ASP A 193 -2.31 -26.36 17.14
N ARG A 194 -2.14 -26.17 15.82
CA ARG A 194 -1.12 -25.27 15.30
C ARG A 194 -1.28 -23.86 15.84
N ILE A 195 -0.16 -23.24 16.12
CA ILE A 195 -0.03 -21.81 16.39
C ILE A 195 1.00 -21.24 15.42
N PRO A 196 0.94 -19.94 15.08
CA PRO A 196 1.94 -19.33 14.20
C PRO A 196 3.36 -19.56 14.71
N ALA A 197 4.20 -20.19 13.88
CA ALA A 197 5.60 -20.46 14.17
C ALA A 197 6.46 -20.18 12.95
N GLU A 198 6.45 -21.05 11.93
CA GLU A 198 7.25 -20.84 10.73
C GLU A 198 6.75 -19.64 9.92
N ILE A 199 5.42 -19.42 9.87
CA ILE A 199 4.87 -18.28 9.13
C ILE A 199 5.31 -16.93 9.71
N LEU A 200 5.72 -16.87 10.99
CA LEU A 200 6.32 -15.66 11.56
C LEU A 200 7.73 -15.41 11.00
N THR A 201 8.49 -16.47 10.71
CA THR A 201 9.79 -16.36 10.04
C THR A 201 9.59 -15.89 8.60
N VAL A 202 8.61 -16.47 7.90
CA VAL A 202 8.22 -16.05 6.55
C VAL A 202 7.77 -14.58 6.53
N ALA A 203 6.97 -14.15 7.51
CA ALA A 203 6.53 -12.76 7.61
C ALA A 203 7.69 -11.77 7.75
N ASN A 204 8.69 -12.08 8.57
CA ASN A 204 9.89 -11.25 8.69
C ASN A 204 10.71 -11.23 7.39
N ALA A 205 10.78 -12.36 6.66
CA ALA A 205 11.43 -12.41 5.37
C ALA A 205 10.72 -11.53 4.32
N ILE A 206 9.38 -11.56 4.28
CA ILE A 206 8.57 -10.69 3.43
C ILE A 206 8.85 -9.21 3.74
N LEU A 207 8.83 -8.83 5.02
CA LEU A 207 9.10 -7.46 5.45
C LEU A 207 10.56 -7.01 5.21
N GLY A 208 11.47 -7.93 4.90
CA GLY A 208 12.84 -7.66 4.47
C GLY A 208 13.06 -7.75 2.95
N PHE A 209 12.03 -8.08 2.16
CA PHE A 209 12.16 -8.42 0.74
C PHE A 209 11.69 -7.29 -0.18
N GLY A 210 12.64 -6.64 -0.87
CA GLY A 210 12.35 -5.70 -1.96
C GLY A 210 11.29 -4.65 -1.61
N GLN A 211 10.32 -4.43 -2.51
CA GLN A 211 9.21 -3.50 -2.28
C GLN A 211 8.15 -4.03 -1.31
N ALA A 212 8.08 -5.35 -1.09
CA ALA A 212 7.21 -5.93 -0.06
C ALA A 212 7.59 -5.46 1.35
N SER A 213 8.84 -5.02 1.52
CA SER A 213 9.27 -4.35 2.75
C SER A 213 8.47 -3.10 3.06
N LEU A 214 7.78 -2.42 2.12
CA LEU A 214 6.99 -1.23 2.41
C LEU A 214 5.63 -1.55 3.08
N ALA A 215 5.30 -2.83 3.27
CA ALA A 215 4.01 -3.21 3.83
C ALA A 215 3.80 -2.76 5.27
N LYS A 216 2.65 -2.10 5.51
CA LYS A 216 2.25 -1.62 6.85
C LYS A 216 1.49 -2.68 7.64
N TYR A 217 0.52 -3.31 6.99
CA TYR A 217 -0.22 -4.45 7.52
C TYR A 217 0.16 -5.69 6.74
N LEU A 218 0.73 -6.69 7.42
CA LEU A 218 0.96 -8.01 6.84
C LEU A 218 0.07 -9.04 7.53
N TRP A 219 -0.92 -9.56 6.81
CA TRP A 219 -1.73 -10.67 7.28
C TRP A 219 -1.23 -11.96 6.65
N ILE A 220 -0.90 -12.96 7.47
CA ILE A 220 -0.37 -14.23 6.99
C ILE A 220 -1.14 -15.43 7.57
N ALA A 221 -1.59 -16.30 6.68
CA ALA A 221 -2.30 -17.54 7.01
C ALA A 221 -1.40 -18.77 6.80
N ALA A 222 -1.62 -19.83 7.56
CA ALA A 222 -0.99 -21.12 7.33
C ALA A 222 -1.70 -21.92 6.23
N TYR A 223 -0.95 -22.33 5.21
CA TYR A 223 -1.42 -23.15 4.09
C TYR A 223 -2.10 -24.45 4.55
N GLN A 224 -1.57 -25.06 5.61
CA GLN A 224 -2.05 -26.33 6.16
C GLN A 224 -3.47 -26.26 6.71
N ASP A 225 -3.99 -25.07 7.00
CA ASP A 225 -5.35 -24.89 7.52
C ASP A 225 -6.41 -24.83 6.43
N ASN A 226 -6.03 -24.42 5.21
CA ASN A 226 -6.88 -24.42 4.03
C ASN A 226 -6.03 -24.33 2.75
N PRO A 227 -5.76 -25.47 2.07
CA PRO A 227 -5.01 -25.49 0.82
C PRO A 227 -5.66 -24.73 -0.33
N ASP A 228 -6.99 -24.57 -0.30
CA ASP A 228 -7.76 -23.85 -1.31
C ASP A 228 -7.86 -22.35 -1.02
N LEU A 229 -7.23 -21.84 0.05
CA LEU A 229 -7.21 -20.41 0.35
C LEU A 229 -6.42 -19.65 -0.71
N SER A 230 -6.90 -18.45 -1.08
CA SER A 230 -6.19 -17.58 -2.03
C SER A 230 -6.12 -16.16 -1.49
N THR A 231 -4.94 -15.55 -1.63
CA THR A 231 -4.72 -14.13 -1.31
C THR A 231 -5.48 -13.19 -2.26
N GLN A 232 -5.94 -13.68 -3.41
CA GLN A 232 -6.73 -12.91 -4.38
C GLN A 232 -8.22 -12.83 -4.01
N ARG A 233 -8.71 -13.77 -3.19
CA ARG A 233 -10.08 -13.75 -2.65
C ARG A 233 -10.08 -13.08 -1.28
N ILE A 234 -9.89 -11.75 -1.28
CA ILE A 234 -9.60 -10.95 -0.08
C ILE A 234 -10.62 -11.17 1.05
N GLN A 235 -11.93 -11.14 0.76
CA GLN A 235 -12.95 -11.35 1.79
C GLN A 235 -12.90 -12.78 2.39
N GLU A 236 -12.68 -13.81 1.56
CA GLU A 236 -12.51 -15.19 2.04
C GLU A 236 -11.24 -15.33 2.89
N PHE A 237 -10.18 -14.59 2.54
CA PHE A 237 -8.95 -14.52 3.32
C PHE A 237 -9.19 -13.88 4.69
N PHE A 238 -9.90 -12.75 4.77
CA PHE A 238 -10.27 -12.16 6.05
C PHE A 238 -11.19 -13.07 6.88
N ASP A 239 -12.18 -13.74 6.27
CA ASP A 239 -13.01 -14.74 6.98
C ASP A 239 -12.14 -15.85 7.60
N HIS A 240 -11.21 -16.40 6.80
CA HIS A 240 -10.29 -17.43 7.26
C HIS A 240 -9.44 -16.97 8.46
N MET A 241 -8.88 -15.77 8.37
CA MET A 241 -8.04 -15.17 9.42
C MET A 241 -8.86 -14.84 10.68
N LEU A 242 -9.98 -14.13 10.53
CA LEU A 242 -10.80 -13.66 11.64
C LEU A 242 -11.44 -14.81 12.42
N ARG A 243 -11.66 -15.98 11.81
CA ARG A 243 -12.10 -17.19 12.53
C ARG A 243 -11.02 -17.81 13.42
N ARG A 244 -9.74 -17.54 13.16
CA ARG A 244 -8.60 -18.25 13.78
C ARG A 244 -7.75 -17.38 14.68
N VAL A 245 -7.62 -16.10 14.37
CA VAL A 245 -6.71 -15.18 15.05
C VAL A 245 -6.97 -15.12 16.56
N ASP A 246 -5.93 -15.18 17.36
CA ASP A 246 -5.98 -14.95 18.80
C ASP A 246 -5.25 -13.64 19.13
N TRP A 247 -5.98 -12.55 19.35
CA TRP A 247 -5.41 -11.21 19.57
C TRP A 247 -4.49 -11.09 20.77
N ARG A 248 -4.49 -12.09 21.66
CA ARG A 248 -3.56 -12.16 22.79
C ARG A 248 -2.14 -12.51 22.34
N ARG A 249 -1.97 -13.12 21.17
CA ARG A 249 -0.70 -13.69 20.68
C ARG A 249 -0.36 -13.27 19.25
N ASP A 250 -1.34 -13.25 18.36
CA ASP A 250 -1.19 -13.28 16.91
C ASP A 250 -0.96 -11.90 16.27
N VAL A 251 -0.61 -10.89 17.07
CA VAL A 251 -0.41 -9.50 16.64
C VAL A 251 1.00 -9.04 17.04
N HIS A 252 1.82 -8.67 16.07
CA HIS A 252 3.24 -8.38 16.27
C HIS A 252 3.62 -7.04 15.66
N PHE A 253 4.03 -6.09 16.51
CA PHE A 253 4.34 -4.73 16.09
C PHE A 253 5.83 -4.49 15.83
N GLN A 254 6.12 -3.70 14.81
CA GLN A 254 7.39 -2.98 14.63
C GLN A 254 7.08 -1.49 14.67
N THR A 255 7.38 -0.83 15.78
CA THR A 255 6.80 0.49 16.11
C THR A 255 7.57 1.70 15.59
N SER A 256 8.83 1.51 15.19
CA SER A 256 9.73 2.58 14.71
C SER A 256 10.50 2.10 13.48
N THR A 257 9.86 2.15 12.32
CA THR A 257 10.42 1.62 11.07
C THR A 257 10.32 2.63 9.93
N THR A 258 10.96 2.33 8.81
CA THR A 258 10.80 3.09 7.57
C THR A 258 9.44 2.80 6.96
N MET A 259 8.82 3.78 6.33
CA MET A 259 7.53 3.63 5.66
C MET A 259 7.59 4.26 4.26
N ASP A 260 6.64 3.89 3.39
CA ASP A 260 6.48 4.50 2.08
C ASP A 260 6.47 6.04 2.18
N THR A 261 7.13 6.70 1.22
CA THR A 261 7.21 8.16 1.14
C THR A 261 5.83 8.80 1.06
N LEU A 262 4.87 8.09 0.49
CA LEU A 262 3.50 8.58 0.27
C LEU A 262 2.53 8.17 1.40
N ASP A 263 2.98 7.39 2.39
CA ASP A 263 2.13 7.05 3.54
C ASP A 263 2.13 8.19 4.58
N TYR A 264 1.06 8.99 4.55
CA TYR A 264 0.82 10.09 5.48
C TYR A 264 0.08 9.68 6.77
N SER A 265 -0.13 8.39 7.04
CA SER A 265 -0.70 7.96 8.32
C SER A 265 0.31 8.08 9.47
N GLY A 266 1.61 8.06 9.16
CA GLY A 266 2.70 8.26 10.11
C GLY A 266 2.88 9.71 10.57
N VAL A 267 3.80 9.91 11.51
CA VAL A 267 4.10 11.24 12.10
C VAL A 267 5.12 12.06 11.31
N SER A 268 5.83 11.45 10.36
CA SER A 268 6.84 12.12 9.53
C SER A 268 7.13 11.33 8.27
N ILE A 269 7.64 12.02 7.23
CA ILE A 269 8.02 11.39 5.96
C ILE A 269 8.95 10.19 6.17
N ASN A 270 8.68 9.10 5.45
CA ASN A 270 9.45 7.85 5.48
C ASN A 270 9.55 7.16 6.86
N ARG A 271 8.70 7.50 7.85
CA ARG A 271 8.70 6.85 9.17
C ARG A 271 7.29 6.45 9.59
N GLY A 272 7.16 5.26 10.14
CA GLY A 272 5.89 4.74 10.62
C GLY A 272 6.06 3.49 11.46
N SER A 273 5.00 2.70 11.53
CA SER A 273 5.01 1.40 12.19
C SER A 273 4.37 0.34 11.30
N ARG A 274 4.64 -0.92 11.62
CA ARG A 274 4.07 -2.08 10.90
C ARG A 274 3.50 -3.07 11.89
N VAL A 275 2.55 -3.87 11.43
CA VAL A 275 2.00 -4.98 12.19
C VAL A 275 1.91 -6.23 11.34
N VAL A 276 2.37 -7.34 11.91
CA VAL A 276 2.13 -8.68 11.39
C VAL A 276 0.97 -9.29 12.17
N ILE A 277 -0.06 -9.75 11.45
CA ILE A 277 -1.16 -10.54 11.99
C ILE A 277 -1.05 -11.94 11.40
N ALA A 278 -0.68 -12.91 12.23
CA ALA A 278 -0.41 -14.27 11.79
C ALA A 278 -1.40 -15.23 12.43
N ALA A 279 -2.11 -16.04 11.64
CA ALA A 279 -3.06 -17.01 12.18
C ALA A 279 -2.78 -18.41 11.64
N ALA A 280 -2.79 -19.38 12.55
CA ALA A 280 -2.68 -20.80 12.25
C ALA A 280 -3.56 -21.61 13.21
N GLY A 281 -4.01 -22.78 12.77
CA GLY A 281 -4.79 -23.74 13.54
C GLY A 281 -6.28 -23.76 13.22
N MET A 282 -7.02 -24.43 14.12
CA MET A 282 -8.46 -24.63 13.96
C MET A 282 -9.24 -23.33 14.20
N PRO A 283 -10.40 -23.14 13.53
CA PRO A 283 -11.32 -22.04 13.84
C PRO A 283 -11.66 -22.00 15.33
N ARG A 284 -11.57 -20.80 15.92
CA ARG A 284 -11.82 -20.53 17.35
C ARG A 284 -13.19 -19.90 17.59
N ARG A 285 -13.81 -19.38 16.53
CA ARG A 285 -15.08 -18.65 16.58
C ARG A 285 -15.87 -18.76 15.28
N GLU A 286 -17.17 -18.52 15.39
CA GLU A 286 -18.07 -18.29 14.27
C GLU A 286 -18.28 -16.78 14.08
N LEU A 287 -18.23 -16.30 12.84
CA LEU A 287 -18.34 -14.88 12.55
C LEU A 287 -19.80 -14.45 12.43
N ALA A 288 -20.15 -13.38 13.15
CA ALA A 288 -21.51 -12.84 13.14
C ALA A 288 -21.75 -11.97 11.89
N ARG A 289 -23.00 -11.98 11.40
CA ARG A 289 -23.41 -11.28 10.16
C ARG A 289 -24.38 -10.13 10.38
N LYS A 290 -24.87 -9.98 11.61
CA LYS A 290 -25.86 -8.97 11.98
C LYS A 290 -25.24 -8.08 13.05
N VAL A 291 -25.57 -6.79 12.98
CA VAL A 291 -25.17 -5.84 14.02
C VAL A 291 -25.55 -6.40 15.39
N PRO A 292 -24.59 -6.52 16.33
CA PRO A 292 -24.88 -7.02 17.65
C PRO A 292 -25.61 -5.96 18.48
N ASP A 293 -26.24 -6.38 19.57
CA ASP A 293 -26.69 -5.44 20.59
C ASP A 293 -25.44 -4.92 21.34
N VAL A 294 -24.86 -3.84 20.81
CA VAL A 294 -23.59 -3.26 21.27
C VAL A 294 -23.84 -1.98 22.05
N ARG A 295 -23.24 -1.91 23.24
CA ARG A 295 -23.20 -0.69 24.04
C ARG A 295 -22.11 0.21 23.48
N LEU A 296 -22.49 1.44 23.13
CA LEU A 296 -21.59 2.45 22.59
C LEU A 296 -21.62 3.70 23.49
N PRO A 297 -20.49 4.41 23.63
CA PRO A 297 -20.49 5.74 24.24
C PRO A 297 -21.24 6.75 23.36
N ASP A 298 -21.74 7.84 23.95
CA ASP A 298 -22.63 8.81 23.29
C ASP A 298 -22.11 9.39 21.96
N ASN A 299 -20.79 9.46 21.80
CA ASN A 299 -20.12 10.03 20.64
C ASN A 299 -19.76 9.00 19.56
N ILE A 300 -20.03 7.72 19.77
CA ILE A 300 -19.81 6.64 18.79
C ILE A 300 -21.14 5.99 18.45
N LYS A 301 -21.43 5.87 17.17
CA LYS A 301 -22.77 5.50 16.70
C LYS A 301 -22.74 4.77 15.37
N ASP A 302 -23.93 4.53 14.83
CA ASP A 302 -24.17 3.99 13.50
C ASP A 302 -23.42 2.67 13.24
N PRO A 303 -23.61 1.63 14.06
CA PRO A 303 -22.94 0.35 13.86
C PRO A 303 -23.41 -0.32 12.56
N ALA A 304 -22.45 -0.73 11.74
CA ALA A 304 -22.71 -1.37 10.46
C ALA A 304 -21.77 -2.57 10.25
N VAL A 305 -22.30 -3.69 9.75
CA VAL A 305 -21.48 -4.85 9.42
C VAL A 305 -20.91 -4.67 8.02
N ILE A 306 -19.58 -4.73 7.89
CA ILE A 306 -18.91 -4.66 6.59
C ILE A 306 -19.04 -6.03 5.90
N PHE A 307 -18.58 -7.07 6.57
CA PHE A 307 -18.76 -8.49 6.22
C PHE A 307 -18.66 -9.32 7.50
N PRO A 308 -18.93 -10.65 7.47
CA PRO A 308 -18.99 -11.45 8.69
C PRO A 308 -17.78 -11.24 9.59
N GLY A 309 -18.03 -10.89 10.86
CA GLY A 309 -17.00 -10.69 11.87
C GLY A 309 -16.27 -9.35 11.85
N LEU A 310 -16.70 -8.42 11.00
CA LEU A 310 -16.13 -7.09 10.90
C LEU A 310 -17.20 -6.02 11.10
N LEU A 311 -17.07 -5.25 12.18
CA LEU A 311 -18.02 -4.17 12.54
C LEU A 311 -17.39 -2.80 12.25
N SER A 312 -18.12 -1.90 11.61
CA SER A 312 -17.76 -0.49 11.47
C SER A 312 -18.59 0.36 12.41
N LEU A 313 -17.96 1.35 13.04
CA LEU A 313 -18.58 2.34 13.91
C LEU A 313 -18.21 3.74 13.44
N LYS A 314 -19.14 4.68 13.55
CA LYS A 314 -18.89 6.09 13.31
C LYS A 314 -18.37 6.75 14.58
N GLY A 315 -17.14 7.24 14.54
CA GLY A 315 -16.56 8.04 15.63
C GLY A 315 -16.76 9.54 15.43
N PRO A 316 -16.46 10.37 16.45
CA PRO A 316 -16.41 11.81 16.30
C PRO A 316 -15.17 12.22 15.49
N GLU A 317 -15.21 13.40 14.88
CA GLU A 317 -14.08 14.01 14.17
C GLU A 317 -12.80 14.00 15.04
N PHE A 318 -11.69 13.55 14.46
CA PHE A 318 -10.38 13.55 15.12
C PHE A 318 -9.66 14.87 14.82
N LYS A 319 -9.58 15.75 15.81
CA LYS A 319 -8.98 17.09 15.70
C LYS A 319 -7.56 17.14 16.22
N ASN A 320 -7.21 16.32 17.21
CA ASN A 320 -5.87 16.25 17.78
C ASN A 320 -5.68 14.96 18.59
N GLU A 321 -4.46 14.72 19.05
CA GLU A 321 -4.08 13.52 19.79
C GLU A 321 -4.90 13.26 21.07
N ALA A 322 -5.52 14.27 21.68
CA ALA A 322 -6.40 14.05 22.83
C ALA A 322 -7.68 13.27 22.46
N ASP A 323 -8.09 13.29 21.18
CA ASP A 323 -9.28 12.60 20.69
C ASP A 323 -9.10 11.07 20.59
N ARG A 324 -7.89 10.56 20.90
CA ARG A 324 -7.65 9.12 21.12
C ARG A 324 -8.46 8.58 22.29
N VAL A 325 -8.76 9.41 23.28
CA VAL A 325 -9.60 9.05 24.44
C VAL A 325 -10.97 8.50 24.04
N HIS A 326 -11.47 8.88 22.85
CA HIS A 326 -12.73 8.35 22.32
C HIS A 326 -12.68 6.83 22.10
N ILE A 327 -11.55 6.31 21.63
CA ILE A 327 -11.35 4.87 21.42
C ILE A 327 -11.07 4.17 22.75
N ASP A 328 -10.33 4.80 23.66
CA ASP A 328 -10.14 4.27 25.01
C ASP A 328 -11.47 4.11 25.75
N ASN A 329 -12.36 5.11 25.65
CA ASN A 329 -13.71 5.06 26.19
C ASN A 329 -14.56 3.97 25.54
N LEU A 330 -14.46 3.80 24.21
CA LEU A 330 -15.10 2.68 23.52
C LEU A 330 -14.65 1.34 24.08
N CYS A 331 -13.34 1.13 24.19
CA CYS A 331 -12.76 -0.11 24.71
C CYS A 331 -13.22 -0.37 26.15
N ALA A 332 -13.31 0.67 26.99
CA ALA A 332 -13.81 0.55 28.37
C ALA A 332 -15.29 0.14 28.41
N VAL A 333 -16.15 0.77 27.61
CA VAL A 333 -17.59 0.42 27.53
C VAL A 333 -17.78 -1.02 27.03
N LEU A 334 -17.00 -1.43 26.02
CA LEU A 334 -17.08 -2.79 25.46
C LEU A 334 -16.53 -3.85 26.43
N SER A 335 -15.54 -3.52 27.27
CA SER A 335 -15.01 -4.40 28.32
C SER A 335 -16.08 -4.74 29.37
N GLU A 336 -16.94 -3.78 29.71
CA GLU A 336 -18.04 -4.00 30.65
C GLU A 336 -19.22 -4.81 30.06
N GLN A 337 -19.27 -4.92 28.73
CA GLN A 337 -20.34 -5.65 28.04
C GLN A 337 -20.15 -7.16 28.14
N LYS A 338 -21.14 -7.83 28.73
CA LYS A 338 -21.19 -9.30 28.78
C LYS A 338 -21.84 -9.85 27.51
N GLY A 339 -21.00 -10.32 26.59
CA GLY A 339 -21.40 -11.05 25.39
C GLY A 339 -21.90 -10.19 24.22
N GLY A 340 -22.08 -10.82 23.06
CA GLY A 340 -22.51 -10.17 21.81
C GLY A 340 -21.37 -9.71 20.92
N LEU A 341 -20.12 -9.76 21.40
CA LEU A 341 -18.93 -9.36 20.67
C LEU A 341 -18.10 -10.55 20.13
N GLU A 342 -18.39 -11.77 20.56
CA GLU A 342 -17.60 -12.97 20.24
C GLU A 342 -17.54 -13.25 18.73
N GLY A 343 -18.60 -12.87 18.02
CA GLY A 343 -18.69 -13.00 16.57
C GLY A 343 -18.04 -11.86 15.78
N PHE A 344 -17.53 -10.81 16.44
CA PHE A 344 -16.91 -9.62 15.83
C PHE A 344 -15.49 -9.40 16.37
N PRO A 345 -14.51 -10.22 15.95
CA PRO A 345 -13.13 -10.08 16.41
C PRO A 345 -12.46 -8.76 16.00
N LEU A 346 -12.95 -8.04 15.01
CA LEU A 346 -12.36 -6.80 14.53
C LEU A 346 -13.42 -5.69 14.39
N ILE A 347 -13.11 -4.52 14.94
CA ILE A 347 -13.94 -3.32 14.89
C ILE A 347 -13.15 -2.18 14.23
N ILE A 348 -13.77 -1.48 13.30
CA ILE A 348 -13.20 -0.32 12.61
C ILE A 348 -13.97 0.93 13.05
N VAL A 349 -13.28 1.91 13.61
CA VAL A 349 -13.87 3.23 13.88
C VAL A 349 -13.48 4.18 12.77
N SER A 350 -14.45 4.82 12.12
CA SER A 350 -14.23 5.69 10.96
C SER A 350 -15.08 6.95 11.02
N ASP A 351 -14.84 7.92 10.13
CA ASP A 351 -15.64 9.15 10.04
C ASP A 351 -17.07 8.88 9.51
N ASP A 352 -17.25 7.81 8.74
CA ASP A 352 -18.51 7.41 8.10
C ASP A 352 -18.58 5.88 7.99
N SER A 353 -19.34 5.25 8.90
CA SER A 353 -19.51 3.81 8.92
C SER A 353 -20.39 3.28 7.79
N ASP A 354 -21.33 4.08 7.25
CA ASP A 354 -22.14 3.69 6.09
C ASP A 354 -21.27 3.60 4.84
N PHE A 355 -20.47 4.63 4.58
CA PHE A 355 -19.51 4.61 3.48
C PHE A 355 -18.52 3.44 3.61
N THR A 356 -17.93 3.27 4.80
CA THR A 356 -16.91 2.24 5.06
C THR A 356 -17.46 0.82 4.91
N SER A 357 -18.71 0.58 5.29
CA SER A 357 -19.35 -0.75 5.23
C SER A 357 -20.02 -1.08 3.90
N ARG A 358 -20.15 -0.10 3.00
CA ARG A 358 -20.88 -0.26 1.73
C ARG A 358 -20.31 -1.35 0.82
N ASN A 359 -18.98 -1.50 0.80
CA ASN A 359 -18.29 -2.53 0.01
C ASN A 359 -16.87 -2.79 0.56
N LEU A 360 -16.25 -3.86 0.07
CA LEU A 360 -14.91 -4.28 0.46
C LEU A 360 -13.86 -3.19 0.19
N ASP A 361 -13.92 -2.53 -0.96
CA ASP A 361 -12.92 -1.55 -1.40
C ASP A 361 -12.93 -0.29 -0.53
N ASN A 362 -14.10 0.13 -0.06
CA ASN A 362 -14.22 1.24 0.90
C ASN A 362 -13.61 0.88 2.26
N PHE A 363 -13.86 -0.33 2.75
CA PHE A 363 -13.21 -0.83 3.96
C PHE A 363 -11.69 -0.86 3.80
N LEU A 364 -11.19 -1.49 2.74
CA LEU A 364 -9.76 -1.63 2.48
C LEU A 364 -9.08 -0.25 2.43
N TRP A 365 -9.66 0.67 1.67
CA TRP A 365 -9.15 2.02 1.53
C TRP A 365 -9.17 2.78 2.86
N VAL A 366 -10.34 2.90 3.51
CA VAL A 366 -10.49 3.67 4.75
C VAL A 366 -9.58 3.11 5.85
N THR A 367 -9.58 1.79 6.06
CA THR A 367 -8.81 1.18 7.13
C THR A 367 -7.31 1.32 6.89
N PHE A 368 -6.79 0.86 5.75
CA PHE A 368 -5.35 0.69 5.61
C PHE A 368 -4.62 1.94 5.14
N THR A 369 -5.29 2.93 4.55
CA THR A 369 -4.64 4.23 4.21
C THR A 369 -4.71 5.26 5.33
N ARG A 370 -5.57 5.09 6.35
CA ARG A 370 -5.77 6.09 7.42
C ARG A 370 -5.30 5.66 8.80
N SER A 371 -4.75 4.46 8.93
CA SER A 371 -4.25 3.97 10.22
C SER A 371 -2.75 3.68 10.18
N ASN A 372 -2.06 4.11 11.22
CA ASN A 372 -0.68 3.75 11.53
C ASN A 372 -0.70 2.69 12.67
N PRO A 373 -0.27 1.44 12.43
CA PRO A 373 -0.53 0.32 13.31
C PRO A 373 -0.27 0.55 14.80
N SER A 374 0.90 1.04 15.20
CA SER A 374 1.27 1.21 16.60
C SER A 374 0.55 2.36 17.31
N HIS A 375 -0.08 3.26 16.56
CA HIS A 375 -0.78 4.43 17.10
C HIS A 375 -2.29 4.19 17.10
N ASP A 376 -2.80 3.56 16.04
CA ASP A 376 -4.22 3.51 15.74
C ASP A 376 -4.84 2.13 15.94
N ILE A 377 -4.09 1.14 16.45
CA ILE A 377 -4.62 -0.15 16.89
C ILE A 377 -4.77 -0.15 18.42
N TYR A 378 -5.99 -0.50 18.83
CA TYR A 378 -6.44 -0.62 20.20
C TYR A 378 -7.05 -2.02 20.40
N GLY A 379 -7.41 -2.36 21.63
CA GLY A 379 -8.10 -3.61 21.90
C GLY A 379 -8.93 -3.55 23.18
N VAL A 380 -10.07 -4.21 23.14
CA VAL A 380 -10.91 -4.39 24.34
C VAL A 380 -10.16 -5.30 25.31
N ASP A 381 -9.97 -4.85 26.56
CA ASP A 381 -9.12 -5.50 27.55
C ASP A 381 -7.69 -5.73 27.04
N SER A 382 -7.09 -4.68 26.45
CA SER A 382 -5.70 -4.74 26.02
C SER A 382 -4.73 -4.87 27.20
N PHE A 383 -3.61 -5.56 26.97
CA PHE A 383 -2.55 -5.75 27.94
C PHE A 383 -1.18 -5.70 27.27
N ILE A 384 -0.14 -5.47 28.08
CA ILE A 384 1.25 -5.67 27.70
C ILE A 384 1.85 -6.68 28.66
N GLU A 385 2.28 -7.82 28.13
CA GLU A 385 3.04 -8.82 28.87
C GLU A 385 4.47 -8.86 28.31
N PHE A 386 5.45 -8.49 29.13
CA PHE A 386 6.83 -8.22 28.70
C PHE A 386 6.91 -7.16 27.60
N LYS A 387 7.13 -7.58 26.35
CA LYS A 387 7.21 -6.73 25.14
C LYS A 387 6.18 -7.12 24.09
N HIS A 388 5.23 -7.97 24.47
CA HIS A 388 4.12 -8.37 23.64
C HIS A 388 2.87 -7.59 24.03
N TRP A 389 2.22 -6.97 23.04
CA TRP A 389 0.93 -6.33 23.21
C TRP A 389 -0.15 -7.27 22.68
N GLY A 390 -1.30 -7.33 23.35
CA GLY A 390 -2.46 -8.07 22.88
C GLY A 390 -3.74 -7.59 23.53
N CYS A 391 -4.87 -8.22 23.21
CA CYS A 391 -6.15 -7.95 23.85
C CYS A 391 -7.02 -9.20 23.99
N HIS A 392 -7.93 -9.21 24.96
CA HIS A 392 -8.83 -10.35 25.21
C HIS A 392 -10.14 -10.27 24.41
N GLY A 393 -10.61 -9.06 24.12
CA GLY A 393 -11.80 -8.84 23.29
C GLY A 393 -11.45 -8.48 21.84
N PRO A 394 -12.37 -7.82 21.12
CA PRO A 394 -12.11 -7.36 19.75
C PRO A 394 -10.90 -6.42 19.66
N LEU A 395 -10.16 -6.56 18.56
CA LEU A 395 -9.19 -5.56 18.13
C LEU A 395 -9.95 -4.38 17.52
N VAL A 396 -9.53 -3.16 17.82
CA VAL A 396 -10.16 -1.93 17.32
C VAL A 396 -9.14 -1.15 16.50
N ILE A 397 -9.47 -0.78 15.28
CA ILE A 397 -8.63 0.08 14.43
C ILE A 397 -9.32 1.44 14.29
N ASP A 398 -8.62 2.50 14.71
CA ASP A 398 -9.04 3.88 14.49
C ASP A 398 -8.62 4.34 13.09
N ALA A 399 -9.55 4.24 12.14
CA ALA A 399 -9.41 4.66 10.76
C ALA A 399 -10.00 6.05 10.49
N ARG A 400 -10.30 6.84 11.53
CA ARG A 400 -10.73 8.24 11.35
C ARG A 400 -9.62 9.05 10.69
N ARG A 401 -10.00 10.10 9.95
CA ARG A 401 -9.03 11.02 9.35
C ARG A 401 -8.36 11.87 10.43
N LYS A 402 -7.03 11.93 10.44
CA LYS A 402 -6.26 12.79 11.33
C LYS A 402 -5.86 14.10 10.62
N PRO A 403 -5.59 15.20 11.35
CA PRO A 403 -5.30 16.51 10.75
C PRO A 403 -4.09 16.54 9.83
N HIS A 404 -3.08 15.69 10.09
CA HIS A 404 -1.88 15.59 9.27
C HIS A 404 -2.08 14.74 8.00
N HIS A 405 -3.19 14.02 7.87
CA HIS A 405 -3.50 13.31 6.64
C HIS A 405 -3.77 14.31 5.53
N ALA A 406 -3.23 14.00 4.36
CA ALA A 406 -3.53 14.75 3.18
C ALA A 406 -5.02 14.68 2.79
N PRO A 407 -5.57 15.71 2.15
CA PRO A 407 -6.96 15.71 1.72
C PRO A 407 -7.22 14.61 0.68
N PRO A 408 -8.42 14.01 0.65
CA PRO A 408 -8.79 13.06 -0.38
C PRO A 408 -8.83 13.74 -1.75
N LEU A 409 -8.63 12.96 -2.81
CA LEU A 409 -8.91 13.43 -4.16
C LEU A 409 -10.42 13.52 -4.36
N GLU A 410 -10.89 14.71 -4.73
CA GLU A 410 -12.30 14.97 -4.99
C GLU A 410 -12.48 15.28 -6.48
N VAL A 411 -13.51 14.67 -7.07
CA VAL A 411 -13.87 14.93 -8.46
C VAL A 411 -14.74 16.18 -8.51
N GLU A 412 -14.27 17.19 -9.24
CA GLU A 412 -15.02 18.41 -9.53
C GLU A 412 -16.32 18.08 -10.29
N PRO A 413 -17.52 18.34 -9.73
CA PRO A 413 -18.79 17.93 -10.35
C PRO A 413 -19.00 18.49 -11.76
N GLU A 414 -18.51 19.70 -12.02
CA GLU A 414 -18.60 20.33 -13.34
C GLU A 414 -17.68 19.66 -14.37
N ILE A 415 -16.51 19.18 -13.96
CA ILE A 415 -15.61 18.43 -14.84
C ILE A 415 -16.21 17.07 -15.16
N MET A 416 -16.74 16.37 -14.16
CA MET A 416 -17.45 15.11 -14.36
C MET A 416 -18.61 15.27 -15.34
N ARG A 417 -19.45 16.29 -15.15
CA ARG A 417 -20.56 16.61 -16.06
C ARG A 417 -20.09 16.83 -17.51
N ARG A 418 -18.97 17.54 -17.72
CA ARG A 418 -18.39 17.75 -19.05
C ARG A 418 -17.89 16.46 -19.69
N VAL A 419 -17.30 15.55 -18.92
CA VAL A 419 -16.87 14.24 -19.40
C VAL A 419 -18.09 13.38 -19.76
N ASP A 420 -19.12 13.37 -18.91
CA ASP A 420 -20.38 12.66 -19.17
C ASP A 420 -21.06 13.15 -20.46
N GLU A 421 -21.04 14.47 -20.71
CA GLU A 421 -21.52 15.05 -21.96
C GLU A 421 -20.73 14.57 -23.19
N MET A 422 -19.42 14.35 -23.05
CA MET A 422 -18.59 13.80 -24.12
C MET A 422 -18.84 12.31 -24.38
N ALA A 423 -19.22 11.55 -23.35
CA ALA A 423 -19.56 10.12 -23.42
C ALA A 423 -21.01 9.87 -23.88
N ALA A 424 -21.88 10.87 -23.78
CA ALA A 424 -23.27 10.78 -24.21
C ALA A 424 -23.41 10.38 -25.69
N PRO A 425 -24.53 9.73 -26.09
CA PRO A 425 -24.77 9.33 -27.48
C PRO A 425 -24.51 10.43 -28.51
N GLY A 426 -23.61 10.15 -29.46
CA GLY A 426 -23.18 11.10 -30.49
C GLY A 426 -22.01 12.02 -30.09
N GLY A 427 -21.55 11.93 -28.83
CA GLY A 427 -20.35 12.59 -28.34
C GLY A 427 -19.06 11.92 -28.81
N PRO A 428 -17.92 12.62 -28.72
CA PRO A 428 -16.63 12.14 -29.21
C PRO A 428 -16.08 10.93 -28.45
N LEU A 429 -16.55 10.67 -27.23
CA LEU A 429 -16.14 9.54 -26.41
C LEU A 429 -17.21 8.45 -26.32
N HIS A 430 -18.31 8.59 -27.07
CA HIS A 430 -19.41 7.65 -27.04
C HIS A 430 -18.98 6.24 -27.49
N GLY A 431 -19.19 5.25 -26.61
CA GLY A 431 -18.80 3.86 -26.87
C GLY A 431 -17.32 3.56 -26.63
N ILE A 432 -16.56 4.53 -26.12
CA ILE A 432 -15.18 4.37 -25.65
C ILE A 432 -15.15 4.30 -24.12
N ILE A 433 -15.86 5.23 -23.46
CA ILE A 433 -16.12 5.24 -22.02
C ILE A 433 -17.62 5.28 -21.73
#